data_AF-A0A6G8HYI7-F1
#
_entry.id   AF-A0A6G8HYI7-F1
#
_cell.length_a   1.000
_cell.length_b   1.000
_cell.length_c   1.000
_cell.angle_alpha   90.00
_cell.angle_beta   90.00
_cell.angle_gamma   90.00
#
_symmetry.space_group_name_H-M   'P 1'
#
loop_
_entity.id
_entity.type
_entity.pdbx_description
1 polymer ?
#
loop_
_entity_poly.entity_id
_entity_poly.type
_entity_poly.pdbx_seq_one_letter_code
_entity_poly.pdbx_strand_id
1 'polypeptide(L)'
;MKKRILLIILALLVLSACSHKNKNQKVPGNWYTGSSSSTSASDKKETSDNSIYDVVLEKLRTDTSDTPATHYAYYDIDGNGQDELFSGRYWESTGTIEFAALYYDNNGVADYLAQSYVASSGGYREAANIYTDGTVITAKWMSTGTQMEDTQYQLRADNSGVDVIKNANVPIGRDVELSDYFDIKGKKEFDFSILDWQELSPNKTQSSYDINTEQILYGNYESIAGTWVNGRGQILNISSDGMLGDDAKIFSVSRNNQGLVFLAAGSIDGTPGGIAIGLFPIGVENPLGDYSDISKPRLVAGQQFVDFPAEAYYYRK
;
A
#
# COMPACT_ATOMS: atom_id res chain seq x y z
N MET A 1 0.46 35.62 25.08
CA MET A 1 1.83 35.30 24.63
C MET A 1 1.71 34.49 23.35
N LYS A 2 2.19 35.02 22.23
CA LYS A 2 1.98 34.46 20.88
C LYS A 2 2.81 33.19 20.73
N LYS A 3 2.17 32.03 20.59
CA LYS A 3 2.84 30.79 20.19
C LYS A 3 3.16 30.91 18.69
N ARG A 4 4.45 30.93 18.37
CA ARG A 4 4.94 30.91 16.98
C ARG A 4 4.88 29.46 16.51
N ILE A 5 4.08 29.19 15.48
CA ILE A 5 4.03 27.87 14.84
C ILE A 5 5.23 27.82 13.89
N LEU A 6 6.08 26.82 14.10
CA LEU A 6 7.33 26.64 13.37
C LEU A 6 7.01 25.86 12.09
N LEU A 7 7.13 26.50 10.93
CA LEU A 7 7.26 25.81 9.65
C LEU A 7 8.49 24.89 9.73
N ILE A 8 8.28 23.57 9.81
CA ILE A 8 9.36 22.59 9.63
C ILE A 8 9.64 22.54 8.13
N ILE A 9 10.47 23.48 7.68
CA ILE A 9 11.14 23.37 6.39
C ILE A 9 12.31 22.41 6.64
N LEU A 10 12.14 21.13 6.29
CA LEU A 10 13.24 20.17 6.26
C LEU A 10 14.15 20.52 5.07
N ALA A 11 15.03 21.49 5.28
CA ALA A 11 16.10 21.82 4.37
C ALA A 11 17.22 20.78 4.50
N LEU A 12 17.19 19.73 3.66
CA LEU A 12 18.34 18.88 3.43
C LEU A 12 19.40 19.65 2.62
N LEU A 13 20.28 20.35 3.33
CA LEU A 13 21.54 20.86 2.80
C LEU A 13 22.56 19.72 2.79
N VAL A 14 22.77 19.09 1.63
CA VAL A 14 23.92 18.22 1.42
C VAL A 14 25.08 19.07 0.90
N LEU A 15 26.02 19.40 1.79
CA LEU A 15 27.35 19.88 1.44
C LEU A 15 28.38 19.05 2.20
N SER A 16 29.07 18.18 1.46
CA SER A 16 30.17 17.35 1.94
C SER A 16 31.39 18.20 2.31
N ALA A 17 31.94 18.01 3.51
CA ALA A 17 33.34 18.27 3.82
C ALA A 17 33.82 17.40 5.00
N CYS A 18 34.85 16.60 4.76
CA CYS A 18 35.54 15.77 5.75
C CYS A 18 36.27 16.61 6.81
N SER A 19 36.25 16.21 8.09
CA SER A 19 37.45 16.07 8.95
C SER A 19 37.13 15.63 10.41
N HIS A 20 37.73 14.48 10.77
CA HIS A 20 38.22 13.96 12.07
C HIS A 20 37.60 14.25 13.47
N LYS A 21 37.35 13.10 14.14
CA LYS A 21 37.71 12.66 15.52
C LYS A 21 36.97 13.17 16.77
N ASN A 22 36.26 12.21 17.37
CA ASN A 22 36.17 11.82 18.79
C ASN A 22 35.97 12.88 19.89
N LYS A 23 34.90 12.69 20.68
CA LYS A 23 34.99 12.24 22.08
C LYS A 23 33.62 11.81 22.62
N ASN A 24 33.60 10.63 23.23
CA ASN A 24 32.55 10.15 24.14
C ASN A 24 32.34 11.14 25.30
N GLN A 25 31.08 11.39 25.67
CA GLN A 25 30.70 11.34 27.08
C GLN A 25 29.21 11.00 27.27
N LYS A 26 29.02 9.89 27.96
CA LYS A 26 27.81 9.23 28.48
C LYS A 26 27.26 10.07 29.66
N VAL A 27 25.97 10.12 29.99
CA VAL A 27 25.18 9.29 30.95
C VAL A 27 23.98 10.17 31.42
N PRO A 28 22.90 9.70 32.12
CA PRO A 28 21.98 8.53 32.03
C PRO A 28 20.53 9.00 31.68
N GLY A 29 19.55 8.21 31.22
CA GLY A 29 19.10 6.88 31.65
C GLY A 29 17.89 7.01 32.60
N ASN A 30 16.70 6.52 32.21
CA ASN A 30 15.88 5.69 33.10
C ASN A 30 14.77 4.93 32.33
N TRP A 31 14.74 3.62 32.54
CA TRP A 31 13.69 2.69 32.14
C TRP A 31 12.68 2.58 33.29
N TYR A 32 11.38 2.53 33.00
CA TYR A 32 10.43 1.82 33.85
C TYR A 32 9.36 1.13 33.00
N THR A 33 9.35 -0.19 33.18
CA THR A 33 8.23 -1.11 32.99
C THR A 33 7.12 -0.81 34.00
N GLY A 34 5.86 -0.87 33.58
CA GLY A 34 4.70 -0.85 34.47
C GLY A 34 3.51 -1.51 33.79
N SER A 35 3.30 -2.79 34.08
CA SER A 35 2.04 -3.48 33.80
C SER A 35 0.98 -3.00 34.80
N SER A 36 -0.20 -2.64 34.30
CA SER A 36 -1.43 -2.58 35.09
C SER A 36 -2.62 -2.78 34.16
N SER A 37 -3.31 -3.89 34.39
CA SER A 37 -4.60 -4.23 33.81
C SER A 37 -5.66 -3.22 34.23
N SER A 38 -6.43 -2.73 33.27
CA SER A 38 -7.80 -2.31 33.53
C SER A 38 -8.68 -2.79 32.37
N THR A 39 -9.62 -3.66 32.70
CA THR A 39 -10.76 -4.05 31.88
C THR A 39 -11.70 -2.85 31.75
N SER A 40 -11.89 -2.39 30.51
CA SER A 40 -13.00 -1.52 30.13
C SER A 40 -13.58 -2.01 28.81
N ALA A 41 -14.91 -1.95 28.76
CA ALA A 41 -15.82 -2.51 27.79
C ALA A 41 -15.37 -2.47 26.33
N SER A 42 -15.51 -3.61 25.66
CA SER A 42 -15.49 -3.73 24.21
C SER A 42 -16.74 -3.04 23.65
N ASP A 43 -16.58 -1.79 23.24
CA ASP A 43 -17.34 -1.29 22.10
C ASP A 43 -16.76 -1.99 20.86
N LYS A 44 -17.59 -2.73 20.14
CA LYS A 44 -17.22 -3.32 18.86
C LYS A 44 -16.99 -2.16 17.87
N LYS A 45 -15.73 -1.78 17.67
CA LYS A 45 -15.31 -1.06 16.46
C LYS A 45 -15.65 -1.96 15.28
N GLU A 46 -16.68 -1.61 14.51
CA GLU A 46 -16.86 -2.22 13.19
C GLU A 46 -15.53 -2.07 12.46
N THR A 47 -15.00 -3.20 12.01
CA THR A 47 -13.67 -3.24 11.39
C THR A 47 -13.84 -2.64 10.00
N SER A 48 -13.17 -1.52 9.75
CA SER A 48 -13.09 -0.88 8.44
C SER A 48 -12.67 -1.91 7.38
N ASP A 49 -13.40 -1.96 6.26
CA ASP A 49 -13.05 -2.83 5.14
C ASP A 49 -12.03 -2.11 4.26
N ASN A 50 -10.75 -2.26 4.62
CA ASN A 50 -9.66 -1.60 3.93
C ASN A 50 -9.22 -2.31 2.64
N SER A 51 -9.98 -3.33 2.17
CA SER A 51 -9.65 -4.10 0.96
C SER A 51 -9.64 -3.24 -0.31
N ILE A 52 -10.36 -2.11 -0.33
CA ILE A 52 -10.34 -1.13 -1.43
C ILE A 52 -8.93 -0.61 -1.73
N TYR A 53 -8.03 -0.63 -0.74
CA TYR A 53 -6.66 -0.13 -0.85
C TYR A 53 -5.66 -1.18 -1.31
N ASP A 54 -6.04 -2.46 -1.46
CA ASP A 54 -5.13 -3.54 -1.86
C ASP A 54 -4.45 -3.23 -3.21
N VAL A 55 -5.20 -2.64 -4.15
CA VAL A 55 -4.66 -2.20 -5.45
C VAL A 55 -3.63 -1.08 -5.32
N VAL A 56 -3.78 -0.21 -4.32
CA VAL A 56 -2.81 0.86 -4.04
C VAL A 56 -1.56 0.27 -3.40
N LEU A 57 -1.72 -0.60 -2.41
CA LEU A 57 -0.59 -1.28 -1.76
C LEU A 57 0.25 -2.06 -2.75
N GLU A 58 -0.37 -2.75 -3.72
CA GLU A 58 0.37 -3.49 -4.75
C GLU A 58 1.20 -2.55 -5.66
N LYS A 59 0.62 -1.44 -6.08
CA LYS A 59 1.36 -0.41 -6.83
C LYS A 59 2.53 0.14 -6.02
N LEU A 60 2.33 0.39 -4.72
CA LEU A 60 3.39 0.89 -3.85
C LEU A 60 4.51 -0.13 -3.63
N ARG A 61 4.18 -1.43 -3.49
CA ARG A 61 5.17 -2.51 -3.35
C ARG A 61 6.04 -2.69 -4.60
N THR A 62 5.48 -2.40 -5.77
CA THR A 62 6.16 -2.55 -7.07
C THR A 62 6.75 -1.24 -7.59
N ASP A 63 6.63 -0.14 -6.84
CA ASP A 63 7.15 1.16 -7.24
C ASP A 63 8.69 1.17 -7.26
N THR A 64 9.25 1.35 -8.45
CA THR A 64 10.70 1.47 -8.68
C THR A 64 11.15 2.92 -8.89
N SER A 65 10.32 3.90 -8.51
CA SER A 65 10.68 5.32 -8.57
C SER A 65 11.85 5.65 -7.64
N ASP A 66 12.45 6.84 -7.81
CA ASP A 66 13.58 7.28 -6.99
C ASP A 66 13.23 7.44 -5.50
N THR A 67 11.95 7.60 -5.17
CA THR A 67 11.47 7.85 -3.80
C THR A 67 10.21 7.02 -3.51
N PRO A 68 10.30 5.68 -3.51
CA PRO A 68 9.15 4.82 -3.32
C PRO A 68 8.69 4.87 -1.86
N ALA A 69 7.41 4.60 -1.61
CA ALA A 69 6.94 4.36 -0.25
C ALA A 69 7.49 3.02 0.25
N THR A 70 7.85 2.97 1.54
CA THR A 70 8.33 1.74 2.17
C THR A 70 7.44 1.28 3.32
N HIS A 71 6.49 2.11 3.76
CA HIS A 71 5.55 1.81 4.82
C HIS A 71 4.15 2.31 4.49
N TYR A 72 3.16 1.77 5.19
CA TYR A 72 1.77 2.21 5.12
C TYR A 72 1.09 2.13 6.48
N ALA A 73 -0.02 2.85 6.65
CA ALA A 73 -0.86 2.79 7.84
C ALA A 73 -2.31 3.11 7.45
N TYR A 74 -3.25 2.51 8.16
CA TYR A 74 -4.67 2.84 8.05
C TYR A 74 -5.10 3.70 9.23
N TYR A 75 -5.84 4.77 8.97
CA TYR A 75 -6.39 5.61 10.02
C TYR A 75 -7.59 6.41 9.53
N ASP A 76 -8.73 6.27 10.22
CA ASP A 76 -9.93 7.09 10.08
C ASP A 76 -9.67 8.53 10.57
N ILE A 77 -9.30 9.44 9.66
CA ILE A 77 -8.94 10.82 10.02
C ILE A 77 -10.15 11.74 10.21
N ASP A 78 -11.31 11.43 9.64
CA ASP A 78 -12.52 12.25 9.73
C ASP A 78 -13.56 11.70 10.72
N GLY A 79 -13.34 10.50 11.25
CA GLY A 79 -14.17 9.84 12.25
C GLY A 79 -15.44 9.22 11.66
N ASN A 80 -15.45 8.91 10.36
CA ASN A 80 -16.63 8.39 9.67
C ASN A 80 -16.77 6.85 9.74
N GLY A 81 -15.76 6.16 10.28
CA GLY A 81 -15.71 4.70 10.43
C GLY A 81 -15.00 3.94 9.30
N GLN A 82 -14.62 4.62 8.22
CA GLN A 82 -13.73 4.12 7.16
C GLN A 82 -12.33 4.69 7.38
N ASP A 83 -11.31 3.83 7.35
CA ASP A 83 -9.94 4.34 7.45
C ASP A 83 -9.47 4.90 6.11
N GLU A 84 -8.66 5.95 6.13
CA GLU A 84 -7.81 6.36 5.01
C GLU A 84 -6.49 5.58 4.99
N LEU A 85 -5.89 5.42 3.81
CA LEU A 85 -4.56 4.84 3.65
C LEU A 85 -3.49 5.94 3.59
N PHE A 86 -2.57 5.89 4.56
CA PHE A 86 -1.32 6.63 4.56
C PHE A 86 -0.19 5.76 4.01
N SER A 87 0.66 6.33 3.17
CA SER A 87 1.95 5.74 2.80
C SER A 87 3.09 6.60 3.35
N GLY A 88 4.22 5.97 3.62
CA GLY A 88 5.37 6.60 4.26
C GLY A 88 6.71 6.12 3.72
N ARG A 89 7.72 6.98 3.81
CA ARG A 89 9.11 6.71 3.43
C ARG A 89 9.96 6.58 4.68
N TYR A 90 10.57 5.42 4.84
CA TYR A 90 11.53 5.19 5.90
C TYR A 90 12.90 5.74 5.53
N TRP A 91 13.44 6.58 6.40
CA TRP A 91 14.77 7.14 6.27
C TRP A 91 15.72 6.47 7.26
N GLU A 92 16.64 5.65 6.77
CA GLU A 92 17.63 4.96 7.62
C GLU A 92 18.49 5.94 8.43
N SER A 93 18.78 7.12 7.88
CA SER A 93 19.63 8.14 8.50
C SER A 93 19.04 8.71 9.79
N THR A 94 17.70 8.78 9.87
CA THR A 94 16.97 9.33 11.02
C THR A 94 16.22 8.26 11.81
N GLY A 95 15.99 7.08 11.21
CA GLY A 95 15.14 6.02 11.77
C GLY A 95 13.67 6.41 11.83
N THR A 96 13.22 7.34 10.97
CA THR A 96 11.85 7.86 10.98
C THR A 96 11.12 7.54 9.69
N ILE A 97 9.79 7.42 9.78
CA ILE A 97 8.90 7.31 8.62
C ILE A 97 8.31 8.70 8.37
N GLU A 98 8.52 9.23 7.17
CA GLU A 98 7.95 10.48 6.72
C GLU A 98 6.75 10.24 5.82
N PHE A 99 5.74 11.11 5.91
CA PHE A 99 4.55 11.05 5.07
C PHE A 99 4.92 11.06 3.58
N ALA A 100 4.32 10.13 2.83
CA ALA A 100 4.52 10.00 1.40
C ALA A 100 3.30 10.42 0.60
N ALA A 101 2.16 9.76 0.84
CA ALA A 101 0.90 10.05 0.18
C ALA A 101 -0.30 9.60 1.02
N LEU A 102 -1.44 10.24 0.77
CA LEU A 102 -2.75 9.96 1.36
C LEU A 102 -3.70 9.49 0.26
N TYR A 103 -4.41 8.41 0.55
CA TYR A 103 -5.47 7.84 -0.28
C TYR A 103 -6.75 7.71 0.54
N TYR A 104 -7.90 7.86 -0.10
CA TYR A 104 -9.22 7.92 0.53
C TYR A 104 -10.22 7.05 -0.23
N ASP A 105 -11.36 6.75 0.39
CA ASP A 105 -12.46 6.04 -0.27
C ASP A 105 -13.29 7.01 -1.13
N ASN A 106 -13.50 6.64 -2.39
CA ASN A 106 -14.36 7.33 -3.32
C ASN A 106 -15.37 6.34 -3.92
N ASN A 107 -16.47 6.12 -3.21
CA ASN A 107 -17.55 5.20 -3.55
C ASN A 107 -17.09 3.73 -3.69
N GLY A 108 -16.34 3.23 -2.69
CA GLY A 108 -15.82 1.87 -2.65
C GLY A 108 -14.57 1.66 -3.52
N VAL A 109 -13.93 2.75 -3.94
CA VAL A 109 -12.73 2.73 -4.79
C VAL A 109 -11.67 3.63 -4.18
N ALA A 110 -10.50 3.09 -3.91
CA ALA A 110 -9.38 3.88 -3.41
C ALA A 110 -8.93 4.92 -4.44
N ASP A 111 -8.81 6.17 -4.00
CA ASP A 111 -8.38 7.29 -4.82
C ASP A 111 -7.28 8.11 -4.13
N TYR A 112 -6.50 8.82 -4.93
CA TYR A 112 -5.36 9.62 -4.48
C TYR A 112 -5.80 11.04 -4.09
N LEU A 113 -5.32 11.55 -2.94
CA LEU A 113 -5.63 12.91 -2.51
C LEU A 113 -4.41 13.83 -2.45
N ALA A 114 -3.33 13.39 -1.80
CA ALA A 114 -2.23 14.27 -1.46
C ALA A 114 -0.90 13.53 -1.36
N GLN A 115 0.21 14.24 -1.57
CA GLN A 115 1.56 13.70 -1.37
C GLN A 115 2.55 14.72 -0.82
N SER A 116 3.66 14.20 -0.31
CA SER A 116 4.92 14.92 -0.11
C SER A 116 5.91 14.43 -1.17
N TYR A 117 6.35 15.34 -2.04
CA TYR A 117 7.21 14.99 -3.17
C TYR A 117 8.22 16.10 -3.50
N VAL A 118 9.42 15.69 -3.89
CA VAL A 118 10.48 16.57 -4.39
C VAL A 118 11.06 15.92 -5.64
N ALA A 119 10.93 16.59 -6.78
CA ALA A 119 11.48 16.09 -8.03
C ALA A 119 13.02 16.10 -7.99
N SER A 120 13.63 15.02 -8.49
CA SER A 120 15.09 14.88 -8.61
C SER A 120 15.72 15.90 -9.57
N SER A 121 14.91 16.43 -10.50
CA SER A 121 15.29 17.49 -11.43
C SER A 121 14.12 18.44 -11.71
N GLY A 122 14.40 19.62 -12.25
CA GLY A 122 13.38 20.64 -12.54
C GLY A 122 12.88 21.41 -11.32
N GLY A 123 13.01 20.87 -10.10
CA GLY A 123 12.73 21.57 -8.84
C GLY A 123 11.26 21.65 -8.46
N TYR A 124 10.40 20.83 -9.06
CA TYR A 124 8.99 20.68 -8.70
C TYR A 124 8.84 20.05 -7.30
N ARG A 125 7.84 20.52 -6.54
CA ARG A 125 7.58 20.11 -5.16
C ARG A 125 6.09 20.05 -4.87
N GLU A 126 5.73 19.10 -4.01
CA GLU A 126 4.40 18.97 -3.42
C GLU A 126 4.49 18.75 -1.91
N ALA A 127 3.51 19.24 -1.18
CA ALA A 127 3.33 18.99 0.24
C ALA A 127 1.84 19.01 0.61
N ALA A 128 1.53 18.55 1.82
CA ALA A 128 0.17 18.61 2.35
C ALA A 128 0.12 18.94 3.85
N ASN A 129 -0.91 19.67 4.25
CA ASN A 129 -1.32 19.84 5.64
C ASN A 129 -2.63 19.07 5.84
N ILE A 130 -2.65 18.16 6.81
CA ILE A 130 -3.78 17.26 7.09
C ILE A 130 -4.30 17.59 8.49
N TYR A 131 -5.62 17.63 8.65
CA TYR A 131 -6.29 17.94 9.90
C TYR A 131 -7.16 16.76 10.36
N THR A 132 -7.40 16.67 11.67
CA THR A 132 -8.13 15.54 12.29
C THR A 132 -9.65 15.57 12.06
N ASP A 133 -10.12 16.33 11.08
CA ASP A 133 -11.54 16.45 10.70
C ASP A 133 -11.73 16.21 9.19
N GLY A 134 -10.77 15.55 8.54
CA GLY A 134 -10.79 15.28 7.10
C GLY A 134 -10.49 16.49 6.22
N THR A 135 -10.17 17.67 6.76
CA THR A 135 -9.65 18.78 5.96
C THR A 135 -8.21 18.48 5.50
N VAL A 136 -7.94 18.66 4.22
CA VAL A 136 -6.61 18.49 3.61
C VAL A 136 -6.27 19.70 2.73
N ILE A 137 -5.10 20.30 2.92
CA ILE A 137 -4.57 21.34 2.02
C ILE A 137 -3.39 20.76 1.28
N THR A 138 -3.46 20.71 -0.05
CA THR A 138 -2.31 20.36 -0.90
C THR A 138 -1.62 21.63 -1.39
N ALA A 139 -0.30 21.64 -1.46
CA ALA A 139 0.49 22.74 -2.01
C ALA A 139 1.42 22.23 -3.11
N LYS A 140 1.47 22.94 -4.25
CA LYS A 140 2.33 22.61 -5.39
C LYS A 140 3.16 23.82 -5.80
N TRP A 141 4.47 23.65 -5.96
CA TRP A 141 5.33 24.78 -6.36
C TRP A 141 6.63 24.35 -7.04
N MET A 142 7.29 25.33 -7.64
CA MET A 142 8.64 25.21 -8.15
C MET A 142 9.63 25.82 -7.15
N SER A 143 10.80 25.20 -6.98
CA SER A 143 11.82 25.64 -6.03
C SER A 143 12.29 27.09 -6.22
N THR A 144 12.22 27.59 -7.45
CA THR A 144 12.58 28.97 -7.82
C THR A 144 11.36 29.91 -7.86
N GLY A 145 10.16 29.38 -7.63
CA GLY A 145 8.92 30.14 -7.58
C GLY A 145 8.81 30.96 -6.29
N THR A 146 7.88 31.91 -6.31
CA THR A 146 7.56 32.78 -5.16
C THR A 146 6.18 32.50 -4.58
N GLN A 147 5.43 31.57 -5.17
CA GLN A 147 4.07 31.21 -4.79
C GLN A 147 3.87 29.69 -4.91
N MET A 148 2.95 29.17 -4.13
CA MET A 148 2.44 27.80 -4.15
C MET A 148 1.00 27.82 -4.65
N GLU A 149 0.65 26.85 -5.50
CA GLU A 149 -0.73 26.58 -5.89
C GLU A 149 -1.34 25.64 -4.86
N ASP A 150 -2.16 26.21 -3.97
CA ASP A 150 -2.71 25.51 -2.83
C ASP A 150 -4.21 25.23 -3.04
N THR A 151 -4.66 24.05 -2.62
CA THR A 151 -6.07 23.64 -2.69
C THR A 151 -6.50 23.00 -1.39
N GLN A 152 -7.60 23.51 -0.81
CA GLN A 152 -8.26 22.93 0.36
C GLN A 152 -9.37 21.97 -0.10
N TYR A 153 -9.31 20.75 0.41
CA TYR A 153 -10.29 19.69 0.28
C TYR A 153 -10.92 19.36 1.63
N GLN A 154 -12.11 18.77 1.57
CA GLN A 154 -12.78 18.16 2.72
C GLN A 154 -13.22 16.75 2.32
N LEU A 155 -12.82 15.73 3.09
CA LEU A 155 -13.38 14.39 2.96
C LEU A 155 -14.88 14.42 3.26
N ARG A 156 -15.68 13.74 2.43
CA ARG A 156 -17.11 13.54 2.69
C ARG A 156 -17.29 12.31 3.58
N ALA A 157 -17.99 12.51 4.68
CA ALA A 157 -18.26 11.46 5.67
C ALA A 157 -19.10 10.28 5.16
N ASP A 158 -19.64 10.34 3.94
CA ASP A 158 -20.35 9.26 3.28
C ASP A 158 -19.46 8.43 2.34
N ASN A 159 -18.13 8.67 2.36
CA ASN A 159 -17.14 8.05 1.48
C ASN A 159 -17.41 8.25 -0.02
N SER A 160 -18.25 9.21 -0.40
CA SER A 160 -18.49 9.56 -1.81
C SER A 160 -17.37 10.44 -2.40
N GLY A 161 -16.30 10.62 -1.64
CA GLY A 161 -15.05 11.23 -2.03
C GLY A 161 -14.77 12.57 -1.35
N VAL A 162 -14.29 13.56 -2.11
CA VAL A 162 -13.91 14.88 -1.56
C VAL A 162 -14.67 16.05 -2.17
N ASP A 163 -14.88 17.09 -1.36
CA ASP A 163 -15.26 18.42 -1.80
C ASP A 163 -14.03 19.29 -2.00
N VAL A 164 -13.98 20.02 -3.13
CA VAL A 164 -13.00 21.10 -3.34
C VAL A 164 -13.57 22.37 -2.73
N ILE A 165 -12.98 22.82 -1.63
CA ILE A 165 -13.48 23.97 -0.88
C ILE A 165 -12.95 25.27 -1.47
N LYS A 166 -11.64 25.33 -1.73
CA LYS A 166 -10.97 26.57 -2.16
C LYS A 166 -9.63 26.29 -2.82
N ASN A 167 -9.30 27.11 -3.83
CA ASN A 167 -7.96 27.20 -4.39
C ASN A 167 -7.38 28.60 -4.11
N ALA A 168 -6.08 28.69 -3.83
CA ALA A 168 -5.39 29.95 -3.62
C ALA A 168 -3.93 29.87 -4.05
N ASN A 169 -3.38 30.99 -4.56
CA ASN A 169 -1.94 31.13 -4.74
C ASN A 169 -1.35 31.75 -3.48
N VAL A 170 -0.62 30.94 -2.70
CA VAL A 170 -0.06 31.32 -1.41
C VAL A 170 1.41 31.71 -1.57
N PRO A 171 1.84 32.92 -1.17
CA PRO A 171 3.25 33.30 -1.27
C PRO A 171 4.18 32.39 -0.45
N ILE A 172 5.37 32.13 -0.97
CA ILE A 172 6.42 31.42 -0.23
C ILE A 172 7.14 32.44 0.66
N GLY A 173 7.01 32.31 1.97
CA GLY A 173 7.65 33.23 2.91
C GLY A 173 7.48 32.81 4.37
N ARG A 174 8.35 33.33 5.25
CA ARG A 174 8.34 33.00 6.69
C ARG A 174 7.20 33.63 7.49
N ASP A 175 6.57 34.66 6.94
CA ASP A 175 5.49 35.42 7.59
C ASP A 175 4.12 35.16 6.95
N VAL A 176 3.97 34.03 6.25
CA VAL A 176 2.73 33.62 5.58
C VAL A 176 2.01 32.61 6.44
N GLU A 177 0.79 32.94 6.86
CA GLU A 177 -0.08 32.08 7.64
C GLU A 177 -1.15 31.46 6.74
N LEU A 178 -1.19 30.13 6.62
CA LEU A 178 -2.18 29.43 5.80
C LEU A 178 -3.62 29.79 6.18
N SER A 179 -3.86 30.11 7.45
CA SER A 179 -5.18 30.48 7.97
C SER A 179 -5.72 31.83 7.49
N ASP A 180 -4.89 32.64 6.82
CA ASP A 180 -5.34 33.84 6.13
C ASP A 180 -5.92 33.53 4.73
N TYR A 181 -5.60 32.35 4.19
CA TYR A 181 -6.05 31.88 2.88
C TYR A 181 -7.13 30.80 3.00
N PHE A 182 -7.09 29.97 4.04
CA PHE A 182 -7.94 28.80 4.22
C PHE A 182 -8.67 28.79 5.55
N ASP A 183 -9.84 28.17 5.59
CA ASP A 183 -10.65 28.09 6.81
C ASP A 183 -10.17 26.96 7.73
N ILE A 184 -9.04 27.21 8.38
CA ILE A 184 -8.35 26.23 9.25
C ILE A 184 -8.12 26.75 10.68
N LYS A 185 -8.66 27.94 11.02
CA LYS A 185 -8.48 28.52 12.36
C LYS A 185 -9.17 27.64 13.39
N GLY A 186 -8.40 27.13 14.35
CA GLY A 186 -8.91 26.25 15.41
C GLY A 186 -9.00 24.77 15.02
N LYS A 187 -8.71 24.41 13.77
CA LYS A 187 -8.55 23.00 13.38
C LYS A 187 -7.26 22.43 13.99
N LYS A 188 -7.28 21.14 14.30
CA LYS A 188 -6.14 20.42 14.85
C LYS A 188 -5.40 19.70 13.72
N GLU A 189 -4.12 20.01 13.55
CA GLU A 189 -3.26 19.28 12.62
C GLU A 189 -3.14 17.82 13.05
N PHE A 190 -3.09 16.94 12.06
CA PHE A 190 -2.93 15.52 12.24
C PHE A 190 -1.52 15.18 12.75
N ASP A 191 -1.45 14.31 13.76
CA ASP A 191 -0.19 13.86 14.34
C ASP A 191 0.17 12.48 13.78
N PHE A 192 1.10 12.44 12.83
CA PHE A 192 1.52 11.19 12.18
C PHE A 192 2.17 10.18 13.13
N SER A 193 2.57 10.57 14.34
CA SER A 193 3.17 9.64 15.32
C SER A 193 2.17 8.64 15.90
N ILE A 194 0.85 8.87 15.70
CA ILE A 194 -0.20 7.96 16.15
C ILE A 194 -0.45 6.81 15.17
N LEU A 195 0.13 6.87 13.98
CA LEU A 195 -0.04 5.85 12.94
C LEU A 195 0.72 4.57 13.31
N ASP A 196 0.02 3.44 13.22
CA ASP A 196 0.60 2.10 13.36
C ASP A 196 1.20 1.67 12.01
N TRP A 197 2.42 2.15 11.75
CA TRP A 197 3.10 1.91 10.50
C TRP A 197 3.46 0.44 10.29
N GLN A 198 3.07 -0.08 9.13
CA GLN A 198 3.42 -1.39 8.63
C GLN A 198 4.38 -1.28 7.46
N GLU A 199 5.38 -2.15 7.40
CA GLU A 199 6.31 -2.20 6.28
C GLU A 199 5.60 -2.67 4.99
N LEU A 200 5.82 -1.95 3.90
CA LEU A 200 5.51 -2.37 2.54
C LEU A 200 6.55 -3.40 2.10
N SER A 201 6.54 -4.58 2.73
CA SER A 201 7.35 -5.67 2.21
C SER A 201 6.71 -6.16 0.91
N PRO A 202 7.48 -6.43 -0.16
CA PRO A 202 6.96 -7.08 -1.37
C PRO A 202 6.28 -8.43 -1.06
N ASN A 203 6.50 -8.98 0.14
CA ASN A 203 5.94 -10.24 0.64
C ASN A 203 4.79 -10.08 1.66
N LYS A 204 4.29 -8.87 1.97
CA LYS A 204 3.20 -8.70 2.95
C LYS A 204 1.92 -8.12 2.35
N THR A 205 1.00 -9.05 2.10
CA THR A 205 -0.47 -8.94 2.18
C THR A 205 -1.25 -8.62 0.88
N GLN A 206 -1.35 -9.62 0.01
CA GLN A 206 -2.67 -10.23 -0.25
C GLN A 206 -2.88 -11.22 0.91
N SER A 207 -4.13 -11.51 1.35
CA SER A 207 -4.32 -12.48 2.46
C SER A 207 -3.38 -13.67 2.24
N SER A 208 -2.63 -14.14 3.26
CA SER A 208 -1.63 -15.20 3.04
C SER A 208 -2.25 -16.50 2.50
N TYR A 209 -3.57 -16.52 2.36
CA TYR A 209 -4.42 -17.56 1.83
C TYR A 209 -4.66 -17.42 0.31
N ASP A 210 -4.77 -16.20 -0.24
CA ASP A 210 -5.15 -15.93 -1.63
C ASP A 210 -3.94 -15.92 -2.61
N ILE A 211 -4.23 -16.03 -3.91
CA ILE A 211 -3.24 -16.13 -4.98
C ILE A 211 -2.76 -14.75 -5.43
N ASN A 212 -1.46 -14.47 -5.27
CA ASN A 212 -0.83 -13.25 -5.75
C ASN A 212 -0.29 -13.40 -7.17
N THR A 213 -1.13 -13.04 -8.13
CA THR A 213 -0.79 -13.13 -9.55
C THR A 213 0.31 -12.18 -9.99
N GLU A 214 0.51 -11.05 -9.33
CA GLU A 214 1.59 -10.12 -9.65
C GLU A 214 2.94 -10.67 -9.18
N GLN A 215 3.03 -11.14 -7.94
CA GLN A 215 4.22 -11.86 -7.45
C GLN A 215 4.58 -13.04 -8.36
N ILE A 216 3.57 -13.81 -8.78
CA ILE A 216 3.77 -14.96 -9.66
C ILE A 216 4.28 -14.56 -11.05
N LEU A 217 3.80 -13.45 -11.62
CA LEU A 217 4.33 -12.90 -12.88
C LEU A 217 5.82 -12.56 -12.80
N TYR A 218 6.32 -12.20 -11.62
CA TYR A 218 7.73 -11.94 -11.35
C TYR A 218 8.50 -13.17 -10.81
N GLY A 219 7.90 -14.36 -10.85
CA GLY A 219 8.54 -15.63 -10.50
C GLY A 219 8.55 -15.96 -9.00
N ASN A 220 7.74 -15.28 -8.19
CA ASN A 220 7.51 -15.61 -6.79
C ASN A 220 6.24 -16.46 -6.64
N TYR A 221 6.42 -17.75 -6.29
CA TYR A 221 5.32 -18.72 -6.20
C TYR A 221 4.85 -19.00 -4.76
N GLU A 222 5.31 -18.23 -3.77
CA GLU A 222 4.96 -18.43 -2.35
C GLU A 222 3.44 -18.46 -2.14
N SER A 223 2.71 -17.57 -2.81
CA SER A 223 1.26 -17.49 -2.70
C SER A 223 0.51 -18.69 -3.25
N ILE A 224 1.13 -19.56 -4.06
CA ILE A 224 0.53 -20.82 -4.56
C ILE A 224 1.21 -22.08 -4.02
N ALA A 225 2.25 -21.93 -3.20
CA ALA A 225 2.93 -23.06 -2.58
C ALA A 225 1.98 -23.82 -1.65
N GLY A 226 2.00 -25.15 -1.74
CA GLY A 226 1.19 -26.05 -0.94
C GLY A 226 0.56 -27.19 -1.74
N THR A 227 -0.36 -27.88 -1.06
CA THR A 227 -1.12 -29.00 -1.64
C THR A 227 -2.50 -28.51 -2.06
N TRP A 228 -2.82 -28.73 -3.33
CA TRP A 228 -4.10 -28.41 -3.92
C TRP A 228 -4.82 -29.69 -4.33
N VAL A 229 -6.12 -29.78 -4.06
CA VAL A 229 -6.93 -30.97 -4.35
C VAL A 229 -8.21 -30.55 -5.07
N ASN A 230 -8.56 -31.23 -6.15
CA ASN A 230 -9.82 -31.00 -6.85
C ASN A 230 -10.91 -31.99 -6.43
N GLY A 231 -12.14 -31.79 -6.92
CA GLY A 231 -13.28 -32.66 -6.61
C GLY A 231 -13.14 -34.10 -7.13
N ARG A 232 -12.15 -34.37 -7.99
CA ARG A 232 -11.80 -35.71 -8.48
C ARG A 232 -10.74 -36.42 -7.61
N GLY A 233 -10.27 -35.76 -6.55
CA GLY A 233 -9.21 -36.28 -5.67
C GLY A 233 -7.80 -36.21 -6.28
N GLN A 234 -7.64 -35.50 -7.40
CA GLN A 234 -6.32 -35.27 -7.99
C GLN A 234 -5.57 -34.24 -7.14
N ILE A 235 -4.27 -34.46 -6.97
CA ILE A 235 -3.42 -33.63 -6.11
C ILE A 235 -2.40 -32.90 -6.98
N LEU A 236 -2.24 -31.61 -6.71
CA LEU A 236 -1.18 -30.77 -7.24
C LEU A 236 -0.37 -30.22 -6.08
N ASN A 237 0.89 -30.64 -5.97
CA ASN A 237 1.82 -30.13 -4.97
C ASN A 237 2.72 -29.11 -5.65
N ILE A 238 2.67 -27.86 -5.19
CA ILE A 238 3.48 -26.76 -5.71
C ILE A 238 4.42 -26.32 -4.58
N SER A 239 5.71 -26.25 -4.83
CA SER A 239 6.67 -25.66 -3.90
C SER A 239 6.89 -24.18 -4.22
N SER A 240 7.45 -23.42 -3.26
CA SER A 240 7.69 -21.99 -3.45
C SER A 240 8.77 -21.66 -4.48
N ASP A 241 9.64 -22.62 -4.82
CA ASP A 241 10.59 -22.52 -5.93
C ASP A 241 9.99 -22.91 -7.30
N GLY A 242 8.69 -23.23 -7.34
CA GLY A 242 7.93 -23.48 -8.57
C GLY A 242 8.03 -24.91 -9.11
N MET A 243 8.47 -25.88 -8.29
CA MET A 243 8.37 -27.29 -8.64
C MET A 243 6.95 -27.82 -8.44
N LEU A 244 6.57 -28.75 -9.31
CA LEU A 244 5.33 -29.51 -9.23
C LEU A 244 5.71 -30.96 -8.93
N GLY A 245 5.63 -31.34 -7.66
CA GLY A 245 6.21 -32.60 -7.21
C GLY A 245 7.73 -32.64 -7.45
N ASP A 246 8.25 -33.80 -7.86
CA ASP A 246 9.70 -34.04 -7.96
C ASP A 246 10.26 -33.92 -9.39
N ASP A 247 9.41 -33.94 -10.41
CA ASP A 247 9.80 -34.16 -11.81
C ASP A 247 9.33 -33.07 -12.78
N ALA A 248 8.55 -32.09 -12.33
CA ALA A 248 8.05 -30.99 -13.15
C ALA A 248 8.32 -29.63 -12.50
N LYS A 249 8.46 -28.59 -13.34
CA LYS A 249 8.64 -27.20 -12.89
C LYS A 249 7.85 -26.22 -13.75
N ILE A 250 7.51 -25.08 -13.16
CA ILE A 250 7.03 -23.91 -13.88
C ILE A 250 8.19 -23.36 -14.73
N PHE A 251 7.98 -23.21 -16.03
CA PHE A 251 8.99 -22.67 -16.95
C PHE A 251 8.57 -21.37 -17.63
N SER A 252 7.28 -21.01 -17.59
CA SER A 252 6.80 -19.70 -18.03
C SER A 252 5.54 -19.27 -17.31
N VAL A 253 5.40 -17.97 -17.13
CA VAL A 253 4.20 -17.31 -16.61
C VAL A 253 3.72 -16.30 -17.65
N SER A 254 2.42 -16.21 -17.87
CA SER A 254 1.85 -15.25 -18.83
C SER A 254 0.47 -14.79 -18.40
N ARG A 255 0.07 -13.60 -18.88
CA ARG A 255 -1.28 -13.05 -18.71
C ARG A 255 -1.99 -13.07 -20.06
N ASN A 256 -3.22 -13.57 -20.11
CA ASN A 256 -4.01 -13.57 -21.33
C ASN A 256 -4.69 -12.20 -21.57
N ASN A 257 -5.36 -12.03 -22.70
CA ASN A 257 -6.08 -10.81 -23.07
C ASN A 257 -7.29 -10.47 -22.17
N GLN A 258 -7.70 -11.40 -21.30
CA GLN A 258 -8.77 -11.22 -20.31
C GLN A 258 -8.22 -10.92 -18.92
N GLY A 259 -6.90 -10.77 -18.76
CA GLY A 259 -6.26 -10.46 -17.48
C GLY A 259 -5.94 -11.67 -16.60
N LEU A 260 -6.34 -12.88 -17.00
CA LEU A 260 -6.05 -14.11 -16.25
C LEU A 260 -4.59 -14.52 -16.40
N VAL A 261 -3.99 -14.94 -15.29
CA VAL A 261 -2.61 -15.43 -15.26
C VAL A 261 -2.57 -16.95 -15.38
N PHE A 262 -1.66 -17.43 -16.23
CA PHE A 262 -1.41 -18.83 -16.50
C PHE A 262 0.05 -19.18 -16.30
N LEU A 263 0.28 -20.38 -15.77
CA LEU A 263 1.58 -21.02 -15.67
C LEU A 263 1.67 -22.10 -16.74
N ALA A 264 2.83 -22.26 -17.35
CA ALA A 264 3.18 -23.46 -18.07
C ALA A 264 4.20 -24.24 -17.25
N ALA A 265 3.87 -25.49 -16.95
CA ALA A 265 4.74 -26.40 -16.24
C ALA A 265 5.00 -27.66 -17.06
N GLY A 266 6.20 -28.21 -16.96
CA GLY A 266 6.64 -29.34 -17.77
C GLY A 266 7.80 -30.08 -17.11
N SER A 267 8.18 -31.22 -17.69
CA SER A 267 9.20 -32.08 -17.08
C SER A 267 10.56 -31.38 -17.02
N ILE A 268 11.27 -31.57 -15.92
CA ILE A 268 12.63 -31.02 -15.73
C ILE A 268 13.67 -31.70 -16.63
N ASP A 269 13.40 -32.91 -17.11
CA ASP A 269 14.31 -33.68 -17.97
C ASP A 269 14.20 -33.33 -19.46
N GLY A 270 13.29 -32.42 -19.82
CA GLY A 270 13.07 -31.98 -21.19
C GLY A 270 12.14 -32.87 -22.01
N THR A 271 11.45 -33.84 -21.37
CA THR A 271 10.43 -34.66 -22.03
C THR A 271 9.34 -33.76 -22.62
N PRO A 272 9.04 -33.87 -23.94
CA PRO A 272 8.00 -33.09 -24.58
C PRO A 272 6.63 -33.30 -23.92
N GLY A 273 6.01 -32.20 -23.53
CA GLY A 273 4.75 -32.19 -22.81
C GLY A 273 4.71 -31.06 -21.80
N GLY A 274 3.57 -30.89 -21.15
CA GLY A 274 3.39 -29.89 -20.11
C GLY A 274 1.93 -29.68 -19.80
N ILE A 275 1.64 -28.92 -18.75
CA ILE A 275 0.28 -28.52 -18.38
C ILE A 275 0.24 -27.00 -18.29
N ALA A 276 -0.91 -26.43 -18.67
CA ALA A 276 -1.25 -25.08 -18.31
C ALA A 276 -1.95 -25.10 -16.94
N ILE A 277 -1.59 -24.17 -16.06
CA ILE A 277 -2.28 -23.95 -14.78
C ILE A 277 -2.87 -22.56 -14.81
N GLY A 278 -4.21 -22.46 -14.78
CA GLY A 278 -4.92 -21.20 -14.66
C GLY A 278 -5.05 -20.80 -13.20
N LEU A 279 -4.78 -19.53 -12.90
CA LEU A 279 -4.83 -18.96 -11.57
C LEU A 279 -6.09 -18.13 -11.37
N PHE A 280 -6.85 -18.43 -10.32
CA PHE A 280 -8.07 -17.72 -9.96
C PHE A 280 -7.99 -17.26 -8.50
N PRO A 281 -7.55 -16.02 -8.26
CA PRO A 281 -7.72 -15.37 -6.96
C PRO A 281 -9.18 -15.37 -6.50
N ILE A 282 -9.40 -15.10 -5.22
CA ILE A 282 -10.75 -14.96 -4.66
C ILE A 282 -11.54 -13.91 -5.48
N GLY A 283 -12.78 -14.25 -5.83
CA GLY A 283 -13.68 -13.40 -6.62
C GLY A 283 -13.40 -13.34 -8.13
N VAL A 284 -12.30 -13.92 -8.62
CA VAL A 284 -11.97 -13.90 -10.06
C VAL A 284 -12.68 -15.03 -10.79
N GLU A 285 -13.61 -14.73 -11.69
CA GLU A 285 -14.37 -15.73 -12.43
C GLU A 285 -13.62 -16.27 -13.65
N ASN A 286 -13.94 -17.50 -14.04
CA ASN A 286 -13.65 -18.02 -15.38
C ASN A 286 -14.54 -17.34 -16.42
N PRO A 287 -13.97 -16.55 -17.37
CA PRO A 287 -14.73 -15.79 -18.35
C PRO A 287 -15.45 -16.68 -19.39
N LEU A 288 -15.14 -17.97 -19.46
CA LEU A 288 -15.84 -18.92 -20.32
C LEU A 288 -17.03 -19.60 -19.61
N GLY A 289 -17.17 -19.41 -18.30
CA GLY A 289 -18.16 -20.03 -17.44
C GLY A 289 -17.51 -20.54 -16.16
N ASP A 290 -17.99 -20.09 -15.01
CA ASP A 290 -17.48 -20.46 -13.69
C ASP A 290 -18.53 -21.22 -12.88
N TYR A 291 -18.18 -22.45 -12.49
CA TYR A 291 -19.03 -23.33 -11.69
C TYR A 291 -18.42 -23.66 -10.32
N SER A 292 -17.43 -22.88 -9.91
CA SER A 292 -16.61 -23.15 -8.73
C SER A 292 -16.95 -22.21 -7.56
N ASP A 293 -16.46 -22.55 -6.37
CA ASP A 293 -16.55 -21.68 -5.19
C ASP A 293 -15.60 -20.47 -5.30
N ILE A 294 -16.12 -19.36 -5.82
CA ILE A 294 -15.37 -18.12 -6.04
C ILE A 294 -14.91 -17.43 -4.75
N SER A 295 -15.44 -17.82 -3.58
CA SER A 295 -15.00 -17.24 -2.30
C SER A 295 -13.66 -17.83 -1.83
N LYS A 296 -13.05 -18.70 -2.63
CA LYS A 296 -11.77 -19.35 -2.36
C LYS A 296 -10.80 -19.15 -3.53
N PRO A 297 -9.49 -19.12 -3.24
CA PRO A 297 -8.48 -19.22 -4.28
C PRO A 297 -8.59 -20.58 -4.96
N ARG A 298 -8.44 -20.60 -6.27
CA ARG A 298 -8.61 -21.80 -7.10
C ARG A 298 -7.54 -21.91 -8.16
N LEU A 299 -7.22 -23.15 -8.53
CA LEU A 299 -6.42 -23.47 -9.70
C LEU A 299 -7.21 -24.37 -10.65
N VAL A 300 -6.89 -24.32 -11.93
CA VAL A 300 -7.26 -25.36 -12.90
C VAL A 300 -6.01 -25.84 -13.61
N ALA A 301 -5.88 -27.13 -13.85
CA ALA A 301 -4.74 -27.71 -14.57
C ALA A 301 -5.24 -28.48 -15.80
N GLY A 302 -4.68 -28.21 -16.98
CA GLY A 302 -5.11 -28.86 -18.21
C GLY A 302 -4.34 -28.45 -19.46
N GLN A 303 -4.74 -28.99 -20.61
CA GLN A 303 -4.16 -28.67 -21.92
C GLN A 303 -4.89 -27.52 -22.63
N GLN A 304 -6.15 -27.29 -22.29
CA GLN A 304 -7.02 -26.31 -22.93
C GLN A 304 -7.73 -25.47 -21.87
N PHE A 305 -8.00 -24.21 -22.20
CA PHE A 305 -8.80 -23.32 -21.36
C PHE A 305 -10.25 -23.32 -21.85
N VAL A 306 -11.15 -23.84 -21.02
CA VAL A 306 -12.57 -24.07 -21.32
C VAL A 306 -13.44 -23.68 -20.13
N ASP A 307 -14.76 -23.83 -20.24
CA ASP A 307 -15.71 -23.77 -19.14
C ASP A 307 -15.61 -25.04 -18.27
N PHE A 308 -14.66 -25.04 -17.33
CA PHE A 308 -14.38 -26.21 -16.50
C PHE A 308 -15.55 -26.56 -15.58
N PRO A 309 -15.89 -27.85 -15.40
CA PRO A 309 -16.87 -28.24 -14.40
C PRO A 309 -16.31 -28.05 -12.98
N ALA A 310 -17.19 -27.90 -11.98
CA ALA A 310 -16.84 -27.58 -10.60
C ALA A 310 -15.74 -28.49 -10.02
N GLU A 311 -15.80 -29.79 -10.29
CA GLU A 311 -14.86 -30.77 -9.74
C GLU A 311 -13.45 -30.71 -10.36
N ALA A 312 -13.25 -29.95 -11.44
CA ALA A 312 -11.95 -29.74 -12.05
C ALA A 312 -11.12 -28.66 -11.33
N TYR A 313 -11.78 -27.77 -10.57
CA TYR A 313 -11.10 -26.74 -9.80
C TYR A 313 -10.43 -27.34 -8.58
N TYR A 314 -9.15 -27.00 -8.42
CA TYR A 314 -8.35 -27.35 -7.27
C TYR A 314 -8.48 -26.28 -6.19
N TYR A 315 -8.64 -26.73 -4.96
CA TYR A 315 -8.66 -25.90 -3.76
C TYR A 315 -7.50 -26.27 -2.85
N ARG A 316 -7.00 -25.29 -2.10
CA ARG A 316 -5.96 -25.53 -1.11
C ARG A 316 -6.46 -26.49 -0.03
N LYS A 317 -5.67 -27.51 0.29
CA LYS A 317 -5.99 -28.52 1.31
C LYS A 317 -5.82 -27.98 2.73
#